data_AF-A0A496XWQ2-F1
#
_entry.id   AF-A0A496XWQ2-F1
#
_cell.length_a   1.000
_cell.length_b   1.000
_cell.length_c   1.000
_cell.angle_alpha   90.00
_cell.angle_beta   90.00
_cell.angle_gamma   90.00
#
_symmetry.space_group_name_H-M   'P 1'
#
loop_
_entity.id
_entity.type
_entity.pdbx_description
1 polymer ?
#
loop_
_entity_poly.entity_id
_entity_poly.type
_entity_poly.pdbx_seq_one_letter_code
_entity_poly.pdbx_strand_id
1 'polypeptide(L)'
;MGVLFVIIPLGVVLTLVVFLFFEARAIKANRASNLTADDLNQKFEKYDTANNTGFFGLVSYVITLVLAFSSYDPSYGLIHALLYIFITTFIGSFIIFIIKLKRSILVKVFAAFLYGVPHMIASAFAFLTTYLLI
;
A
#
# COMPACT_ATOMS: atom_id res chain seq x y z
N MET A 1 2.70 -20.29 -10.83
CA MET A 1 3.89 -20.03 -9.97
C MET A 1 4.91 -19.09 -10.61
N GLY A 2 5.39 -19.34 -11.84
CA GLY A 2 6.43 -18.51 -12.48
C GLY A 2 6.12 -17.00 -12.53
N VAL A 3 4.87 -16.63 -12.82
CA VAL A 3 4.45 -15.23 -12.88
C VAL A 3 4.46 -14.56 -11.50
N LEU A 4 4.10 -15.28 -10.42
CA LEU A 4 4.12 -14.75 -9.05
C LEU A 4 5.52 -14.26 -8.66
N PHE A 5 6.58 -14.95 -9.10
CA PHE A 5 7.97 -14.53 -8.86
C PHE A 5 8.34 -13.20 -9.53
N VAL A 6 7.60 -12.79 -10.55
CA VAL A 6 7.82 -11.52 -11.25
C VAL A 6 6.89 -10.45 -10.70
N ILE A 7 5.59 -10.74 -10.59
CA ILE A 7 4.61 -9.72 -10.19
C ILE A 7 4.73 -9.33 -8.72
N ILE A 8 5.14 -10.23 -7.82
CA ILE A 8 5.28 -9.89 -6.40
C ILE A 8 6.40 -8.86 -6.20
N PRO A 9 7.67 -9.07 -6.64
CA PRO A 9 8.71 -8.05 -6.51
C PRO A 9 8.35 -6.73 -7.17
N LEU A 10 7.75 -6.76 -8.36
CA LEU A 10 7.28 -5.55 -9.06
C LEU A 10 6.20 -4.82 -8.25
N GLY A 11 5.20 -5.55 -7.77
CA GLY A 11 4.14 -5.02 -6.91
C GLY A 11 4.70 -4.37 -5.66
N VAL A 12 5.64 -5.03 -4.98
CA VAL A 12 6.31 -4.50 -3.79
C VAL A 12 7.05 -3.20 -4.12
N VAL A 13 7.91 -3.19 -5.14
CA VAL A 13 8.73 -2.03 -5.46
C VAL A 13 7.87 -0.84 -5.87
N LEU A 14 6.91 -1.04 -6.77
CA LEU A 14 6.04 0.03 -7.26
C LEU A 14 5.20 0.62 -6.12
N THR A 15 4.57 -0.22 -5.30
CA THR A 15 3.71 0.26 -4.21
C THR A 15 4.53 0.88 -3.07
N LEU A 16 5.74 0.41 -2.79
CA LEU A 16 6.65 1.08 -1.85
C LEU A 16 7.07 2.47 -2.31
N VAL A 17 7.42 2.64 -3.59
CA VAL A 17 7.76 3.95 -4.15
C VAL A 17 6.58 4.92 -4.00
N VAL A 18 5.38 4.46 -4.34
CA VAL A 18 4.15 5.25 -4.19
C VAL A 18 3.86 5.58 -2.71
N PHE A 19 4.06 4.62 -1.80
CA PHE A 19 3.88 4.85 -0.37
C PHE A 19 4.85 5.92 0.16
N LEU A 20 6.14 5.83 -0.19
CA LEU A 20 7.15 6.81 0.22
C LEU A 20 6.85 8.20 -0.36
N PHE A 21 6.30 8.27 -1.57
CA PHE A 21 5.85 9.53 -2.16
C PHE A 21 4.71 10.17 -1.35
N PHE A 22 3.66 9.42 -1.02
CA PHE A 22 2.55 9.95 -0.21
C PHE A 22 2.95 10.22 1.23
N GLU A 23 3.89 9.46 1.79
CA GLU A 23 4.48 9.76 3.09
C GLU A 23 5.24 11.10 3.07
N ALA A 24 6.06 11.35 2.04
CA ALA A 24 6.74 12.63 1.88
C ALA A 24 5.74 13.80 1.77
N ARG A 25 4.62 13.57 1.07
CA ARG A 25 3.51 14.53 0.98
C ARG A 25 2.85 14.77 2.34
N ALA A 26 2.58 13.73 3.12
CA ALA A 26 2.02 13.85 4.47
C ALA A 26 2.95 14.63 5.42
N ILE A 27 4.26 14.41 5.34
CA ILE A 27 5.25 15.17 6.12
C ILE A 27 5.24 16.65 5.70
N LYS A 28 5.11 16.94 4.41
CA LYS A 28 4.99 18.32 3.91
C LYS A 28 3.71 19.00 4.39
N ALA A 29 2.58 18.29 4.41
CA ALA A 29 1.31 18.79 4.94
C ALA A 29 1.44 19.16 6.43
N ASN A 30 2.06 18.29 7.23
CA ASN A 30 2.29 18.56 8.65
C ASN A 30 3.17 19.80 8.90
N ARG A 31 4.15 20.09 8.05
CA ARG A 31 4.98 21.31 8.16
C ARG A 31 4.22 22.59 7.80
N ALA A 32 3.23 22.50 6.93
CA ALA A 32 2.41 23.64 6.51
C ALA A 32 1.20 23.88 7.43
N SER A 33 0.86 22.91 8.29
CA SER A 33 -0.27 23.01 9.19
C SER A 33 0.06 23.83 10.44
N ASN A 34 -0.79 24.80 10.74
CA ASN A 34 -0.72 25.61 11.97
C ASN A 34 -1.40 24.93 13.18
N LEU A 35 -1.85 23.68 13.04
CA LEU A 35 -2.52 22.95 14.13
C LEU A 35 -1.50 22.49 15.17
N THR A 36 -1.70 22.87 16.43
CA THR A 36 -1.15 22.14 17.59
C THR A 36 -2.02 20.92 17.84
N ALA A 37 -1.45 19.73 17.70
CA ALA A 37 -2.19 18.47 17.75
C ALA A 37 -1.85 17.69 19.01
N ASP A 38 -2.73 17.76 19.99
CA ASP A 38 -2.61 17.01 21.25
C ASP A 38 -3.24 15.62 21.15
N ASP A 39 -4.30 15.50 20.34
CA ASP A 39 -5.02 14.24 20.11
C ASP A 39 -4.62 13.55 18.79
N LEU A 40 -4.81 12.23 18.72
CA LEU A 40 -4.61 11.39 17.55
C LEU A 40 -5.42 11.88 16.35
N ASN A 41 -6.69 12.22 16.50
CA ASN A 41 -7.51 12.68 15.37
C ASN A 41 -6.95 13.96 14.74
N GLN A 42 -6.53 14.91 15.58
CA GLN A 42 -5.87 16.13 15.12
C GLN A 42 -4.53 15.84 14.45
N LYS A 43 -3.79 14.80 14.88
CA LYS A 43 -2.58 14.34 14.18
C LYS A 43 -2.93 13.76 12.81
N PHE A 44 -3.99 12.97 12.67
CA PHE A 44 -4.41 12.45 11.37
C PHE A 44 -4.79 13.58 10.40
N GLU A 45 -5.49 14.60 10.89
CA GLU A 45 -5.83 15.78 10.09
C GLU A 45 -4.60 16.61 9.74
N LYS A 46 -3.71 16.83 10.71
CA LYS A 46 -2.46 17.59 10.51
C LYS A 46 -1.56 16.99 9.43
N TYR A 47 -1.51 15.67 9.34
CA TYR A 47 -0.73 14.95 8.32
C TYR A 47 -1.52 14.70 7.03
N ASP A 48 -2.77 15.16 6.94
CA ASP A 48 -3.67 14.86 5.83
C ASP A 48 -3.71 13.33 5.55
N THR A 49 -3.71 12.53 6.62
CA THR A 49 -3.47 11.09 6.55
C THR A 49 -4.56 10.40 5.73
N ALA A 50 -5.83 10.78 5.93
CA ALA A 50 -6.94 10.17 5.21
C ALA A 50 -6.79 10.31 3.68
N ASN A 51 -6.47 11.50 3.19
CA ASN A 51 -6.29 11.72 1.76
C ASN A 51 -5.03 11.02 1.23
N ASN A 52 -3.90 11.12 1.93
CA ASN A 52 -2.66 10.47 1.49
C ASN A 52 -2.79 8.94 1.45
N THR A 53 -3.44 8.35 2.44
CA THR A 53 -3.73 6.91 2.50
C THR A 53 -4.77 6.50 1.45
N GLY A 54 -5.80 7.31 1.23
CA GLY A 54 -6.81 7.07 0.18
C GLY A 54 -6.21 7.12 -1.23
N PHE A 55 -5.40 8.14 -1.53
CA PHE A 55 -4.70 8.23 -2.82
C PHE A 55 -3.67 7.12 -3.00
N PHE A 56 -2.94 6.75 -1.94
CA PHE A 56 -2.08 5.57 -1.97
C PHE A 56 -2.85 4.29 -2.32
N GLY A 57 -4.01 4.08 -1.71
CA GLY A 57 -4.91 2.96 -2.02
C GLY A 57 -5.36 2.97 -3.49
N LEU A 58 -5.78 4.13 -4.00
CA LEU A 58 -6.21 4.28 -5.40
C LEU A 58 -5.08 4.00 -6.40
N VAL A 59 -3.87 4.52 -6.17
CA VAL A 59 -2.72 4.25 -7.04
C VAL A 59 -2.30 2.79 -6.93
N SER A 60 -2.34 2.20 -5.73
CA SER A 60 -2.08 0.78 -5.53
C SER A 60 -3.09 -0.11 -6.28
N TYR A 61 -4.35 0.31 -6.33
CA TYR A 61 -5.38 -0.38 -7.11
C TYR A 61 -5.03 -0.37 -8.59
N VAL A 62 -4.67 0.79 -9.15
CA VAL A 62 -4.29 0.91 -10.57
C VAL A 62 -3.05 0.06 -10.88
N ILE A 63 -2.03 0.08 -10.01
CA ILE A 63 -0.82 -0.74 -10.17
C ILE A 63 -1.19 -2.23 -10.19
N THR A 64 -1.92 -2.70 -9.17
CA THR A 64 -2.29 -4.11 -9.08
C THR A 64 -3.22 -4.52 -10.22
N LEU A 65 -4.11 -3.63 -10.67
CA LEU A 65 -4.99 -3.88 -11.81
C LEU A 65 -4.19 -4.08 -13.09
N VAL A 66 -3.24 -3.18 -13.38
CA VAL A 66 -2.34 -3.32 -14.55
C VAL A 66 -1.55 -4.62 -14.48
N LEU A 67 -0.98 -4.95 -13.31
CA LEU A 67 -0.23 -6.20 -13.13
C LEU A 67 -1.10 -7.45 -13.27
N ALA A 68 -2.34 -7.39 -12.77
CA ALA A 68 -3.31 -8.49 -12.86
C ALA A 68 -3.76 -8.71 -14.31
N PHE A 69 -4.04 -7.64 -15.07
CA PHE A 69 -4.39 -7.72 -16.49
C PHE A 69 -3.21 -8.17 -17.36
N SER A 70 -2.00 -7.64 -17.14
CA SER A 70 -0.82 -7.97 -17.96
C SER A 70 -0.34 -9.40 -17.76
N SER A 71 -0.71 -10.01 -16.64
CA SER A 71 -0.17 -11.30 -16.20
C SER A 71 -1.30 -12.30 -15.88
N TYR A 72 -2.49 -12.04 -16.42
CA TYR A 72 -3.65 -12.91 -16.25
C TYR A 72 -3.37 -14.27 -16.89
N ASP A 73 -3.64 -15.32 -16.13
CA ASP A 73 -3.62 -16.70 -16.59
C ASP A 73 -4.95 -17.31 -16.15
N PRO A 74 -5.73 -17.96 -17.03
CA PRO A 74 -6.98 -18.62 -16.66
C PRO A 74 -6.83 -19.68 -15.55
N SER A 75 -5.61 -20.20 -15.34
CA SER A 75 -5.27 -21.10 -14.22
C SER A 75 -5.03 -20.36 -12.89
N TYR A 76 -4.94 -19.03 -12.89
CA TYR A 76 -4.89 -18.21 -11.69
C TYR A 76 -6.26 -18.08 -11.06
N GLY A 77 -6.55 -19.05 -10.19
CA GLY A 77 -7.66 -18.97 -9.25
C GLY A 77 -7.33 -18.15 -8.00
N LEU A 78 -8.31 -18.10 -7.09
CA LEU A 78 -8.30 -17.34 -5.84
C LEU A 78 -6.99 -17.44 -5.04
N ILE A 79 -6.37 -18.63 -4.98
CA ILE A 79 -5.12 -18.86 -4.25
C ILE A 79 -3.99 -17.95 -4.74
N HIS A 80 -3.85 -17.75 -6.05
CA HIS A 80 -2.79 -16.92 -6.62
C HIS A 80 -3.00 -15.44 -6.28
N ALA A 81 -4.25 -14.97 -6.33
CA ALA A 81 -4.61 -13.63 -5.92
C ALA A 81 -4.31 -13.40 -4.42
N LEU A 82 -4.70 -14.34 -3.55
CA LEU A 82 -4.43 -14.25 -2.11
C LEU A 82 -2.92 -14.27 -1.82
N LEU A 83 -2.15 -15.14 -2.49
CA LEU A 83 -0.70 -15.19 -2.34
C LEU A 83 -0.06 -13.86 -2.74
N TYR A 84 -0.44 -13.28 -3.88
CA TYR A 84 0.02 -11.95 -4.25
C TYR A 84 -0.35 -10.93 -3.16
N ILE A 85 -1.63 -10.84 -2.77
CA ILE A 85 -2.09 -9.83 -1.81
C ILE A 85 -1.29 -9.91 -0.50
N PHE A 86 -1.21 -11.09 0.11
CA PHE A 86 -0.57 -11.25 1.41
C PHE A 86 0.94 -11.13 1.34
N ILE A 87 1.61 -11.75 0.36
CA ILE A 87 3.07 -11.72 0.28
C ILE A 87 3.55 -10.29 -0.04
N THR A 88 2.95 -9.64 -1.03
CA THR A 88 3.32 -8.28 -1.44
C THR A 88 3.08 -7.29 -0.29
N THR A 89 1.98 -7.45 0.44
CA THR A 89 1.70 -6.62 1.62
C THR A 89 2.69 -6.88 2.75
N PHE A 90 2.96 -8.15 3.07
CA PHE A 90 3.85 -8.51 4.18
C PHE A 90 5.27 -8.04 3.93
N ILE A 91 5.80 -8.28 2.73
CA ILE A 91 7.14 -7.83 2.33
C ILE A 91 7.21 -6.30 2.37
N GLY A 92 6.25 -5.59 1.79
CA GLY A 92 6.25 -4.12 1.81
C GLY A 92 6.17 -3.54 3.22
N SER A 93 5.26 -4.06 4.06
CA SER A 93 5.16 -3.67 5.47
C SER A 93 6.45 -3.93 6.25
N PHE A 94 7.10 -5.08 5.99
CA PHE A 94 8.38 -5.42 6.61
C PHE A 94 9.50 -4.47 6.18
N ILE A 95 9.58 -4.13 4.89
CA ILE A 95 10.54 -3.15 4.37
C ILE A 95 10.31 -1.78 5.01
N ILE A 96 9.05 -1.32 5.13
CA ILE A 96 8.72 -0.05 5.80
C ILE A 96 9.15 -0.08 7.26
N PHE A 97 8.93 -1.20 7.94
CA PHE A 97 9.35 -1.39 9.32
C PHE A 97 10.88 -1.24 9.48
N ILE A 98 11.65 -1.82 8.55
CA ILE A 98 13.12 -1.70 8.50
C ILE A 98 13.55 -0.26 8.19
N ILE A 99 12.97 0.38 7.16
CA ILE A 99 13.30 1.78 6.79
C ILE A 99 13.11 2.72 7.99
N LYS A 100 12.15 2.41 8.86
CA LYS A 100 11.83 3.20 10.05
C LYS A 100 12.53 2.74 11.33
N LEU A 101 13.63 1.97 11.25
CA LEU A 101 14.30 1.37 12.42
C LEU A 101 14.57 2.35 13.58
N LYS A 102 14.97 3.59 13.25
CA LYS A 102 15.31 4.65 14.23
C LYS A 102 14.09 5.38 14.83
N ARG A 103 12.87 5.06 14.40
CA ARG A 103 11.62 5.65 14.92
C ARG A 103 11.06 4.81 16.07
N SER A 104 10.12 5.38 16.83
CA SER A 104 9.42 4.64 17.88
C SER A 104 8.61 3.48 17.30
N ILE A 105 8.39 2.43 18.11
CA ILE A 105 7.63 1.24 17.68
C ILE A 105 6.24 1.61 17.17
N LEU A 106 5.58 2.57 17.83
CA LEU A 106 4.27 3.09 17.43
C LEU A 106 4.28 3.60 15.98
N VAL A 107 5.28 4.41 15.61
CA VAL A 107 5.40 4.96 14.25
C VAL A 107 5.66 3.86 13.22
N LYS A 108 6.45 2.84 13.56
CA LYS A 108 6.70 1.71 12.64
C LYS A 108 5.42 0.92 12.37
N VAL A 109 4.68 0.59 13.42
CA VAL A 109 3.43 -0.18 13.32
C VAL A 109 2.38 0.62 12.56
N PHE A 110 2.21 1.91 12.86
CA PHE A 110 1.28 2.76 12.12
C PHE A 110 1.65 2.89 10.65
N ALA A 111 2.92 3.11 10.31
CA ALA A 111 3.34 3.20 8.91
C ALA A 111 3.12 1.89 8.15
N ALA A 112 3.46 0.75 8.76
CA ALA A 112 3.19 -0.56 8.18
C ALA A 112 1.67 -0.80 8.00
N PHE A 113 0.84 -0.33 8.92
CA PHE A 113 -0.62 -0.43 8.82
C PHE A 113 -1.19 0.47 7.72
N LEU A 114 -0.73 1.72 7.63
CA LEU A 114 -1.14 2.68 6.60
C LEU A 114 -0.68 2.28 5.19
N TYR A 115 0.31 1.40 5.08
CA TYR A 115 0.65 0.71 3.83
C TYR A 115 -0.23 -0.53 3.63
N GLY A 116 -0.32 -1.39 4.65
CA GLY A 116 -0.86 -2.72 4.48
C GLY A 116 -2.36 -2.75 4.19
N VAL A 117 -3.17 -2.02 4.96
CA VAL A 117 -4.63 -2.06 4.81
C VAL A 117 -5.08 -1.53 3.45
N PRO A 118 -4.67 -0.34 3.00
CA PRO A 118 -5.08 0.16 1.69
C PRO A 118 -4.56 -0.72 0.56
N HIS A 119 -3.33 -1.26 0.67
CA HIS A 119 -2.77 -2.15 -0.35
C HIS A 119 -3.57 -3.45 -0.48
N MET A 120 -3.96 -4.08 0.65
CA MET A 120 -4.78 -5.29 0.63
C MET A 120 -6.14 -5.04 0.01
N ILE A 121 -6.83 -3.98 0.42
CA ILE A 121 -8.14 -3.60 -0.11
C ILE A 121 -8.04 -3.33 -1.61
N ALA A 122 -7.09 -2.47 -2.01
CA ALA A 122 -6.85 -2.12 -3.39
C ALA A 122 -6.56 -3.34 -4.26
N SER A 123 -5.69 -4.24 -3.79
CA SER A 123 -5.35 -5.45 -4.52
C SER A 123 -6.52 -6.43 -4.62
N ALA A 124 -7.30 -6.60 -3.56
CA ALA A 124 -8.51 -7.42 -3.58
C ALA A 124 -9.52 -6.91 -4.62
N PHE A 125 -9.77 -5.59 -4.66
CA PHE A 125 -10.62 -4.99 -5.68
C PHE A 125 -10.04 -5.14 -7.09
N ALA A 126 -8.73 -4.97 -7.27
CA ALA A 126 -8.09 -5.10 -8.57
C ALA A 126 -8.22 -6.51 -9.15
N PHE A 127 -7.99 -7.55 -8.34
CA PHE A 127 -8.21 -8.93 -8.77
C PHE A 127 -9.69 -9.21 -9.03
N LEU A 128 -10.60 -8.74 -8.16
CA LEU A 128 -12.04 -8.88 -8.40
C LEU A 128 -12.47 -8.22 -9.72
N THR A 129 -12.01 -7.01 -10.01
CA THR A 129 -12.25 -6.34 -11.28
C THR A 129 -11.72 -7.16 -12.45
N THR A 130 -10.53 -7.73 -12.33
CA THR A 130 -9.92 -8.56 -13.38
C THR A 130 -10.77 -9.81 -13.63
N TYR A 131 -11.21 -10.52 -12.59
CA TYR A 131 -12.08 -11.71 -12.70
C TYR A 131 -13.48 -11.41 -13.26
N LEU A 132 -14.02 -10.21 -13.03
CA LEU A 132 -15.34 -9.83 -13.56
C LEU A 132 -15.29 -9.42 -15.04
N LEU A 133 -14.13 -8.96 -15.51
CA LEU A 133 -13.94 -8.48 -16.88
C LEU A 133 -13.32 -9.53 -17.81
N ILE A 134 -12.68 -10.57 -17.27
CA ILE A 134 -12.03 -11.67 -18.00
C ILE A 134 -12.45 -13.02 -17.43
#